data_AF-A0A4Y2AHE2-F1
#
_entry.id   AF-A0A4Y2AHE2-F1
#
_cell.length_a   1.000
_cell.length_b   1.000
_cell.length_c   1.000
_cell.angle_alpha   90.00
_cell.angle_beta   90.00
_cell.angle_gamma   90.00
#
_symmetry.space_group_name_H-M   'P 1'
#
loop_
_entity.id
_entity.type
_entity.pdbx_description
1 polymer ?
#
loop_
_entity_poly.entity_id
_entity_poly.type
_entity_poly.pdbx_seq_one_letter_code
_entity_poly.pdbx_strand_id
1 'polypeptide(L)'
;CRNDKRCKNCGGAHNECSDVPVKCFRCGQAHDALNKECSFFLIEKEIINLVRDKNIFFNEARKKVNSQTYAETVREHSSEENSVKSGQEIADLREAVKELSNIVSNLTPKVNDIAKLKEVNRQCVGRIAEIQINLDRQVEENINLKKHVEIQRATIEFLQSKIAVLESNFEYNPIPSPIVGDDQRTLADLNQFRVGSDGVISDFG
;
A
#
# COMPACT_ATOMS: atom_id res chain seq x y z
N CYS A 1 -40.28 56.55 -29.87
CA CYS A 1 -39.95 55.79 -28.64
C CYS A 1 -40.96 56.14 -27.55
N ARG A 2 -41.52 55.15 -26.86
CA ARG A 2 -42.24 55.40 -25.59
C ARG A 2 -41.18 55.66 -24.53
N ASN A 3 -41.27 56.77 -23.80
CA ASN A 3 -40.27 57.28 -22.85
C ASN A 3 -40.13 56.42 -21.56
N ASP A 4 -40.23 55.10 -21.69
CA ASP A 4 -40.23 54.20 -20.56
C ASP A 4 -38.79 53.96 -20.08
N LYS A 5 -38.54 54.21 -18.80
CA LYS A 5 -37.24 53.97 -18.17
C LYS A 5 -36.95 52.47 -18.20
N ARG A 6 -35.85 52.07 -18.85
CA ARG A 6 -35.36 50.68 -18.88
C ARG A 6 -34.22 50.50 -17.90
N CYS A 7 -34.11 49.31 -17.32
CA CYS A 7 -33.05 48.98 -16.38
C CYS A 7 -31.67 49.13 -17.04
N LYS A 8 -30.73 49.80 -16.35
CA LYS A 8 -29.36 50.05 -16.84
C LYS A 8 -28.51 48.78 -16.93
N ASN A 9 -28.84 47.76 -16.13
CA ASN A 9 -28.07 46.52 -16.06
C ASN A 9 -28.52 45.48 -17.10
N CYS A 10 -29.82 45.41 -17.40
CA CYS A 10 -30.38 44.29 -18.17
C CYS A 10 -31.44 44.70 -19.21
N GLY A 11 -31.74 46.01 -19.37
CA GLY A 11 -32.60 46.52 -20.45
C GLY A 11 -34.10 46.19 -20.33
N GLY A 12 -34.50 45.52 -19.24
CA GLY A 12 -35.89 45.19 -18.91
C GLY A 12 -36.72 46.40 -18.44
N ALA A 13 -38.04 46.21 -18.38
CA ALA A 13 -39.00 47.24 -17.94
C ALA A 13 -39.16 47.30 -16.40
N HIS A 14 -38.06 47.19 -15.67
CA HIS A 14 -38.03 47.21 -14.21
C HIS A 14 -36.95 48.20 -13.72
N ASN A 15 -37.06 48.61 -12.45
CA ASN A 15 -36.20 49.66 -11.89
C ASN A 15 -34.85 49.11 -11.39
N GLU A 16 -34.85 47.92 -10.77
CA GLU A 16 -33.67 47.31 -10.14
C GLU A 16 -33.50 45.86 -10.63
N CYS A 17 -32.29 45.48 -11.03
CA CYS A 17 -31.93 44.10 -11.41
C CYS A 17 -31.21 43.51 -10.19
N SER A 18 -31.66 42.37 -9.65
CA SER A 18 -31.04 41.68 -8.50
C SER A 18 -29.53 41.46 -8.71
N ASP A 19 -28.77 41.37 -7.61
CA ASP A 19 -27.29 41.38 -7.48
C ASP A 19 -26.51 40.38 -8.37
N VAL A 20 -26.56 40.58 -9.68
CA VAL A 20 -25.76 39.88 -10.68
C VAL A 20 -24.67 40.84 -11.16
N PRO A 21 -23.41 40.40 -11.33
CA PRO A 21 -22.35 41.25 -11.86
C PRO A 21 -22.80 41.91 -13.17
N VAL A 22 -22.68 43.25 -13.22
CA VAL A 22 -23.17 44.08 -14.33
C VAL A 22 -22.47 43.68 -15.62
N LYS A 23 -23.20 42.97 -16.50
CA LYS A 23 -22.75 42.62 -17.84
C LYS A 23 -23.66 43.27 -18.86
N CYS A 24 -23.06 43.88 -19.87
CA CYS A 24 -23.81 44.50 -20.95
C CYS A 24 -24.58 43.44 -21.72
N PHE A 25 -25.91 43.58 -21.77
CA PHE A 25 -26.77 42.66 -22.52
C PHE A 25 -26.42 42.54 -24.01
N ARG A 26 -25.78 43.55 -24.61
CA ARG A 26 -25.48 43.57 -26.05
C ARG A 26 -24.13 42.94 -26.42
N CYS A 27 -23.08 43.17 -25.64
CA CYS A 27 -21.73 42.66 -25.94
C CYS A 27 -21.21 41.62 -24.92
N GLY A 28 -21.91 41.40 -23.81
CA GLY A 28 -21.54 40.44 -22.76
C GLY A 28 -20.41 40.88 -21.83
N GLN A 29 -19.80 42.04 -22.05
CA GLN A 29 -18.66 42.55 -21.27
C GLN A 29 -19.11 43.24 -19.97
N ALA A 30 -18.16 43.37 -19.01
CA ALA A 30 -18.40 43.90 -17.66
C ALA A 30 -18.55 45.44 -17.64
N HIS A 31 -19.65 45.95 -18.19
CA HIS A 31 -20.05 47.34 -18.11
C HIS A 31 -21.58 47.48 -18.23
N ASP A 32 -22.13 48.64 -17.89
CA ASP A 32 -23.56 48.90 -18.02
C ASP A 32 -24.02 48.96 -19.49
N ALA A 33 -25.32 48.76 -19.74
CA ALA A 33 -25.88 48.70 -21.09
C ALA A 33 -25.94 50.08 -21.80
N LEU A 34 -25.73 51.18 -21.07
CA LEU A 34 -25.72 52.55 -21.58
C LEU A 34 -24.31 53.11 -21.77
N ASN A 35 -23.27 52.32 -21.47
CA ASN A 35 -21.89 52.75 -21.61
C ASN A 35 -21.58 53.07 -23.08
N LYS A 36 -21.11 54.30 -23.32
CA LYS A 36 -20.74 54.81 -24.65
C LYS A 36 -19.46 54.18 -25.20
N GLU A 37 -18.70 53.49 -24.35
CA GLU A 37 -17.48 52.76 -24.72
C GLU A 37 -17.76 51.30 -25.08
N CYS A 38 -19.02 50.86 -25.01
CA CYS A 38 -19.41 49.53 -25.45
C CYS A 38 -19.05 49.33 -26.93
N SER A 39 -18.26 48.30 -27.24
CA SER A 39 -17.85 47.97 -28.61
C SER A 39 -19.04 47.82 -29.57
N PHE A 40 -20.12 47.18 -29.11
CA PHE A 40 -21.35 47.04 -29.88
C PHE A 40 -22.03 48.40 -30.13
N PHE A 41 -22.02 49.29 -29.14
CA PHE A 41 -22.58 50.65 -29.31
C PHE A 41 -21.75 51.48 -30.28
N LEU A 42 -20.42 51.38 -30.22
CA LEU A 42 -19.51 52.07 -31.14
C LEU A 42 -19.72 51.62 -32.59
N ILE A 43 -19.81 50.31 -32.83
CA ILE A 43 -20.11 49.72 -34.15
C ILE A 43 -21.48 50.19 -34.65
N GLU A 44 -22.53 50.13 -33.82
CA GLU A 44 -23.88 50.55 -34.20
C GLU A 44 -23.92 52.06 -34.52
N LYS A 45 -23.23 52.88 -33.73
CA LYS A 45 -23.11 54.32 -33.97
C LYS A 45 -22.39 54.61 -35.28
N GLU A 46 -21.35 53.86 -35.61
CA GLU A 46 -20.63 53.97 -36.87
C GLU A 46 -21.52 53.61 -38.07
N ILE A 47 -22.30 52.52 -37.96
CA ILE A 47 -23.28 52.14 -39.00
C ILE A 47 -24.31 53.26 -39.21
N ILE A 48 -24.87 53.82 -38.13
CA ILE A 48 -25.85 54.91 -38.19
C ILE A 48 -25.24 56.17 -38.83
N ASN A 49 -24.00 56.52 -38.46
CA ASN A 49 -23.29 57.64 -39.06
C ASN A 49 -23.06 57.41 -40.56
N LEU A 50 -22.65 56.20 -40.97
CA LEU A 50 -22.47 55.86 -42.37
C LEU A 50 -23.76 55.96 -43.19
N VAL A 51 -24.89 55.52 -42.62
CA VAL A 51 -26.21 55.68 -43.26
C VAL A 51 -26.54 57.15 -43.44
N ARG A 52 -26.34 57.98 -42.40
CA ARG A 52 -26.65 59.42 -42.42
C ARG A 52 -25.74 60.18 -43.38
N ASP A 53 -24.44 59.92 -43.32
CA ASP A 53 -23.42 60.75 -43.96
C ASP A 53 -23.20 60.35 -45.43
N LYS A 54 -23.41 59.07 -45.78
CA LYS A 54 -23.24 58.56 -47.15
C LYS A 54 -24.56 58.18 -47.84
N ASN A 55 -25.69 58.33 -47.16
CA ASN A 55 -27.03 58.05 -47.69
C ASN A 55 -27.17 56.64 -48.28
N ILE A 56 -26.56 55.65 -47.62
CA ILE A 56 -26.60 54.23 -48.02
C ILE A 56 -27.58 53.44 -47.14
N PHE A 57 -28.08 52.32 -47.67
CA PHE A 57 -28.98 51.45 -46.90
C PHE A 57 -28.25 50.80 -45.71
N PHE A 58 -28.97 50.63 -44.60
CA PHE A 58 -28.44 50.10 -43.34
C PHE A 58 -27.70 48.76 -43.50
N ASN A 59 -28.22 47.87 -44.34
CA ASN A 59 -27.60 46.57 -44.61
C ASN A 59 -26.24 46.70 -45.32
N GLU A 60 -26.08 47.71 -46.17
CA GLU A 60 -24.82 47.97 -46.87
C GLU A 60 -23.79 48.62 -45.93
N ALA A 61 -24.21 49.57 -45.08
CA ALA A 61 -23.37 50.14 -44.04
C ALA A 61 -22.85 49.07 -43.07
N ARG A 62 -23.72 48.16 -42.63
CA ARG A 62 -23.35 47.05 -41.74
C ARG A 62 -22.32 46.10 -42.36
N LYS A 63 -22.44 45.80 -43.65
CA LYS A 63 -21.45 44.99 -44.38
C LYS A 63 -20.09 45.68 -44.41
N LYS A 64 -20.04 46.99 -44.70
CA LYS A 64 -18.78 47.75 -44.77
C LYS A 64 -18.02 47.77 -43.45
N VAL A 65 -18.71 48.03 -42.33
CA VAL A 65 -18.08 48.04 -41.00
C VAL A 65 -17.56 46.66 -40.62
N ASN A 66 -18.37 45.60 -40.78
CA ASN A 66 -17.94 44.23 -40.45
C ASN A 66 -16.78 43.73 -41.32
N SER A 67 -16.72 44.10 -42.61
CA SER A 67 -15.61 43.72 -43.49
C SER A 67 -14.29 44.36 -43.11
N GLN A 68 -14.30 45.59 -42.57
CA GLN A 68 -13.09 46.22 -42.03
C GLN A 68 -12.59 45.50 -40.78
N THR A 69 -13.48 45.15 -39.85
CA THR A 69 -13.10 44.48 -38.60
C THR A 69 -12.47 43.11 -38.85
N TYR A 70 -13.03 42.33 -39.77
CA TYR A 70 -12.47 41.03 -40.14
C TYR A 70 -11.08 41.13 -40.75
N ALA A 71 -10.85 42.10 -41.64
CA ALA A 71 -9.55 42.30 -42.28
C ALA A 71 -8.47 42.78 -41.30
N GLU A 72 -8.86 43.47 -40.22
CA GLU A 72 -7.95 43.85 -39.13
C GLU A 72 -7.57 42.64 -38.27
N THR A 73 -8.53 41.81 -37.86
CA THR A 73 -8.25 40.57 -37.10
C THR A 73 -7.31 39.63 -37.84
N VAL A 74 -7.49 39.46 -39.17
CA VAL A 74 -6.61 38.56 -39.96
C VAL A 74 -5.18 39.10 -40.07
N ARG A 75 -5.01 40.43 -40.19
CA ARG A 75 -3.68 41.06 -40.27
C ARG A 75 -2.92 41.00 -38.95
N GLU A 76 -3.63 41.10 -37.83
CA GLU A 76 -3.06 40.99 -36.48
C GLU A 76 -2.56 39.56 -36.17
N HIS A 77 -3.18 38.54 -36.78
CA HIS A 77 -2.77 37.14 -36.62
C HIS A 77 -1.75 36.63 -37.66
N SER A 78 -1.49 37.38 -38.74
CA SER A 78 -0.56 36.97 -39.82
C SER A 78 0.91 37.33 -39.58
N SER A 79 1.29 37.86 -38.41
CA SER A 79 2.68 38.20 -38.10
C SER A 79 3.56 36.96 -37.94
N GLU A 80 4.71 36.92 -38.62
CA GLU A 80 5.71 35.84 -38.55
C GLU A 80 6.17 35.52 -37.11
N GLU A 81 6.12 36.50 -36.20
CA GLU A 81 6.41 36.32 -34.76
C GLU A 81 5.50 35.31 -34.05
N ASN A 82 4.22 35.18 -34.45
CA ASN A 82 3.29 34.23 -33.84
C ASN A 82 3.54 32.78 -34.31
N SER A 83 4.00 32.61 -35.56
CA SER A 83 4.36 31.30 -36.13
C SER A 83 5.63 30.74 -35.48
N VAL A 84 6.65 31.60 -35.29
CA VAL A 84 7.92 31.20 -34.66
C VAL A 84 7.75 30.86 -33.18
N LYS A 85 6.94 31.62 -32.42
CA LYS A 85 6.60 31.29 -31.03
C LYS A 85 5.92 29.92 -30.89
N SER A 86 4.93 29.62 -31.73
CA SER A 86 4.25 28.33 -31.71
C SER A 86 5.18 27.16 -32.06
N GLY A 87 6.11 27.36 -33.00
CA GLY A 87 7.13 26.36 -33.35
C GLY A 87 8.11 26.05 -32.21
N GLN A 88 8.55 27.08 -31.48
CA GLN A 88 9.44 26.92 -30.33
C GLN A 88 8.76 26.18 -29.18
N GLU A 89 7.52 26.54 -28.85
CA GLU A 89 6.73 25.86 -27.81
C GLU A 89 6.54 24.37 -28.12
N ILE A 90 6.32 24.02 -29.39
CA ILE A 90 6.22 22.62 -29.83
C ILE A 90 7.55 21.89 -29.68
N ALA A 91 8.69 22.54 -29.97
CA ALA A 91 10.01 21.95 -29.81
C ALA A 91 10.33 21.68 -28.33
N ASP A 92 10.04 22.64 -27.45
CA ASP A 92 10.26 22.52 -26.00
C ASP A 92 9.40 21.40 -25.41
N LEU A 93 8.12 21.31 -25.82
CA LEU A 93 7.23 20.22 -25.42
C LEU A 93 7.73 18.84 -25.89
N ARG A 94 8.29 18.76 -27.11
CA ARG A 94 8.85 17.50 -27.62
C ARG A 94 10.07 17.06 -26.81
N GLU A 95 10.93 17.99 -26.41
CA GLU A 95 12.09 17.65 -25.59
C GLU A 95 11.66 17.22 -24.18
N ALA A 96 10.69 17.90 -23.56
CA ALA A 96 10.12 17.49 -22.27
C ALA A 96 9.51 16.08 -22.33
N VAL A 97 8.79 15.74 -23.40
CA VAL A 97 8.23 14.38 -23.61
C VAL A 97 9.33 13.35 -23.72
N LYS A 98 10.44 13.67 -24.39
CA LYS A 98 11.59 12.77 -24.54
C LYS A 98 12.31 12.53 -23.22
N GLU A 99 12.50 13.58 -22.41
CA GLU A 99 13.04 13.45 -21.05
C GLU A 99 12.16 12.57 -20.17
N LEU A 100 10.85 12.80 -20.18
CA LEU A 100 9.89 11.96 -19.47
C LEU A 100 9.92 10.50 -19.95
N SER A 101 10.03 10.27 -21.26
CA SER A 101 10.15 8.92 -21.82
C SER A 101 11.42 8.20 -21.34
N ASN A 102 12.53 8.92 -21.20
CA ASN A 102 13.76 8.37 -20.64
C ASN A 102 13.60 8.02 -19.15
N ILE A 103 12.96 8.90 -18.38
CA ILE A 103 12.66 8.65 -16.96
C ILE A 103 11.79 7.41 -16.81
N VAL A 104 10.71 7.29 -17.60
CA VAL A 104 9.82 6.11 -17.57
C VAL A 104 10.57 4.84 -17.93
N SER A 105 11.42 4.88 -18.96
CA SER A 105 12.27 3.74 -19.35
C SER A 105 13.19 3.29 -18.20
N ASN A 106 13.74 4.25 -17.45
CA ASN A 106 14.61 3.98 -16.30
C ASN A 106 13.86 3.49 -15.05
N LEU A 107 12.60 3.91 -14.86
CA LEU A 107 11.79 3.52 -13.70
C LEU A 107 11.11 2.16 -13.89
N THR A 108 10.73 1.81 -15.11
CA THR A 108 10.11 0.52 -15.46
C THR A 108 10.83 -0.70 -14.85
N PRO A 109 12.18 -0.87 -15.01
CA PRO A 109 12.87 -2.01 -14.42
C PRO A 109 12.86 -1.97 -12.88
N LYS A 110 12.98 -0.78 -12.25
CA LYS A 110 12.93 -0.65 -10.79
C LYS A 110 11.58 -1.07 -10.22
N VAL A 111 10.49 -0.74 -10.91
CA VAL A 111 9.14 -1.17 -10.53
C VAL A 111 9.02 -2.71 -10.60
N ASN A 112 9.59 -3.33 -11.62
CA ASN A 112 9.62 -4.79 -11.73
C ASN A 112 10.46 -5.45 -10.61
N ASP A 113 11.59 -4.85 -10.23
CA ASP A 113 12.41 -5.35 -9.13
C ASP A 113 11.69 -5.21 -7.78
N ILE A 114 10.95 -4.13 -7.57
CA ILE A 114 10.07 -3.97 -6.39
C ILE A 114 9.03 -5.09 -6.34
N ALA A 115 8.44 -5.47 -7.47
CA ALA A 115 7.47 -6.57 -7.52
C ALA A 115 8.11 -7.91 -7.12
N LYS A 116 9.32 -8.21 -7.61
CA LYS A 116 10.07 -9.41 -7.22
C LYS A 116 10.42 -9.41 -5.73
N LEU A 117 10.90 -8.28 -5.20
CA LEU A 117 11.22 -8.13 -3.78
C LEU A 117 10.00 -8.34 -2.89
N LYS A 118 8.82 -7.86 -3.30
CA LYS A 118 7.56 -8.12 -2.57
C LYS A 118 7.25 -9.61 -2.49
N GLU A 119 7.45 -10.36 -3.57
CA GLU A 119 7.22 -11.81 -3.58
C GLU A 119 8.21 -12.56 -2.69
N VAL A 120 9.50 -12.20 -2.75
CA VAL A 120 10.52 -12.77 -1.84
C VAL A 120 10.16 -12.49 -0.38
N ASN A 121 9.77 -11.25 -0.05
CA ASN A 121 9.34 -10.89 1.30
C ASN A 121 8.14 -11.71 1.76
N ARG A 122 7.16 -11.93 0.89
CA ARG A 122 5.99 -12.78 1.19
C ARG A 122 6.42 -14.20 1.55
N GLN A 123 7.35 -14.78 0.80
CA GLN A 123 7.90 -16.11 1.06
C GLN A 123 8.70 -16.16 2.38
N CYS A 124 9.52 -15.14 2.65
CA CYS A 124 10.27 -15.03 3.91
C CYS A 124 9.34 -15.00 5.12
N VAL A 125 8.26 -14.19 5.06
CA VAL A 125 7.26 -14.13 6.13
C VAL A 125 6.59 -15.49 6.35
N GLY A 126 6.25 -16.21 5.27
CA GLY A 126 5.71 -17.57 5.38
C GLY A 126 6.66 -18.54 6.10
N ARG A 127 7.94 -18.55 5.72
CA ARG A 127 8.95 -19.41 6.37
C ARG A 127 9.18 -19.04 7.83
N ILE A 128 9.14 -17.76 8.18
CA ILE A 128 9.25 -17.30 9.57
C ILE A 128 8.08 -17.84 10.40
N ALA A 129 6.86 -17.79 9.88
CA ALA A 129 5.69 -18.33 10.56
C ALA A 129 5.80 -19.85 10.79
N GLU A 130 6.24 -20.61 9.80
CA GLU A 130 6.49 -22.06 9.93
C GLU A 130 7.56 -22.39 10.97
N ILE A 131 8.66 -21.63 10.98
CA ILE A 131 9.73 -21.80 11.97
C ILE A 131 9.20 -21.50 13.37
N GLN A 132 8.39 -20.45 13.53
CA GLN A 132 7.80 -20.09 14.82
C GLN A 132 6.90 -21.20 15.35
N ILE A 133 6.01 -21.74 14.51
CA ILE A 133 5.13 -22.86 14.88
C ILE A 133 5.94 -24.08 15.34
N ASN A 134 7.01 -24.40 14.62
CA ASN A 134 7.89 -25.52 14.98
C ASN A 134 8.63 -25.29 16.29
N LEU A 135 9.09 -24.06 16.53
CA LEU A 135 9.76 -23.67 17.77
C LEU A 135 8.81 -23.77 18.96
N ASP A 136 7.59 -23.26 18.82
CA ASP A 136 6.56 -23.31 19.88
C ASP A 136 6.23 -24.76 20.26
N ARG A 137 6.12 -25.66 19.27
CA ARG A 137 5.93 -27.09 19.51
C ARG A 137 7.10 -27.70 20.29
N GLN A 138 8.34 -27.39 19.92
CA GLN A 138 9.51 -27.89 20.64
C GLN A 138 9.60 -27.35 22.08
N VAL A 139 9.20 -26.09 22.29
CA VAL A 139 9.13 -25.51 23.63
C VAL A 139 8.12 -26.28 24.50
N GLU A 140 6.95 -26.60 23.97
CA GLU A 140 5.93 -27.38 24.68
C GLU A 140 6.42 -28.81 25.00
N GLU A 141 7.06 -29.48 24.04
CA GLU A 141 7.68 -30.79 24.25
C GLU A 141 8.73 -30.74 25.36
N ASN A 142 9.60 -29.72 25.38
CA ASN A 142 10.60 -29.52 26.41
C ASN A 142 9.99 -29.25 27.80
N ILE A 143 8.88 -28.51 27.87
CA ILE A 143 8.14 -28.30 29.11
C ILE A 143 7.63 -29.64 29.66
N ASN A 144 7.08 -30.49 28.79
CA ASN A 144 6.55 -31.79 29.20
C ASN A 144 7.67 -32.76 29.61
N LEU A 145 8.79 -32.80 28.89
CA LEU A 145 9.97 -33.56 29.30
C LEU A 145 10.51 -33.10 30.65
N LYS A 146 10.56 -31.79 30.90
CA LYS A 146 10.99 -31.25 32.20
C LYS A 146 10.10 -31.74 33.34
N LYS A 147 8.77 -31.73 33.17
CA LYS A 147 7.84 -32.28 34.17
C LYS A 147 8.11 -33.76 34.47
N HIS A 148 8.35 -34.57 33.43
CA HIS A 148 8.69 -35.98 33.60
C HIS A 148 9.98 -36.17 34.39
N VAL A 149 11.02 -35.40 34.10
CA VAL A 149 12.29 -35.43 34.83
C VAL A 149 12.10 -35.05 36.29
N GLU A 150 11.30 -34.02 36.59
CA GLU A 150 11.01 -33.61 37.96
C GLU A 150 10.27 -34.69 38.77
N ILE A 151 9.30 -35.38 38.16
CA ILE A 151 8.58 -36.51 38.78
C ILE A 151 9.54 -37.68 39.04
N GLN A 152 10.37 -38.02 38.05
CA GLN A 152 11.35 -39.10 38.20
C GLN A 152 12.37 -38.77 39.31
N ARG A 153 12.85 -37.53 39.38
CA ARG A 153 13.74 -37.07 40.45
C ARG A 153 13.10 -37.24 41.82
N ALA A 154 11.86 -36.79 42.01
CA ALA A 154 11.14 -36.96 43.27
C ALA A 154 10.96 -38.44 43.66
N THR A 155 10.72 -39.31 42.67
CA THR A 155 10.63 -40.76 42.89
C THR A 155 11.96 -41.35 43.34
N ILE A 156 13.07 -40.92 42.73
CA ILE A 156 14.42 -41.36 43.12
C ILE A 156 14.72 -40.92 44.56
N GLU A 157 14.44 -39.66 44.91
CA GLU A 157 14.64 -39.13 46.28
C GLU A 157 13.83 -39.92 47.33
N PHE A 158 12.59 -40.28 46.98
CA PHE A 158 11.76 -41.13 47.83
C PHE A 158 12.36 -42.54 48.03
N LEU A 159 12.81 -43.18 46.95
CA LEU A 159 13.43 -44.50 47.01
C LEU A 159 14.76 -44.47 47.78
N GLN A 160 15.59 -43.45 47.57
CA GLN A 160 16.83 -43.24 48.32
C GLN A 160 16.57 -43.11 49.83
N SER A 161 15.54 -42.34 50.20
CA SER A 161 15.13 -42.20 51.61
C SER A 161 14.72 -43.55 52.21
N LYS A 162 13.97 -44.37 51.47
CA LYS A 162 13.57 -45.70 51.91
C LYS A 162 14.76 -46.65 52.07
N ILE A 163 15.72 -46.60 51.16
CA ILE A 163 16.95 -47.39 51.23
C ILE A 163 17.75 -47.02 52.48
N ALA A 164 17.97 -45.72 52.73
CA ALA A 164 18.71 -45.26 53.90
C ALA A 164 18.09 -45.74 55.23
N VAL A 165 16.76 -45.75 55.34
CA VAL A 165 16.05 -46.30 56.52
C VAL A 165 16.28 -47.80 56.67
N LEU A 166 16.23 -48.56 55.57
CA LEU A 166 16.48 -50.00 55.60
C LEU A 166 17.93 -50.33 55.97
N GLU A 167 18.90 -49.59 55.45
CA GLU A 167 20.31 -49.75 55.77
C GLU A 167 20.57 -49.50 57.27
N SER A 168 19.99 -48.43 57.84
CA SER A 168 20.09 -48.14 59.27
C SER A 168 19.50 -49.25 60.16
N ASN A 169 18.45 -49.94 59.71
CA ASN A 169 17.84 -51.05 60.45
C ASN A 169 18.71 -52.33 60.39
N PHE A 170 19.54 -52.48 59.37
CA PHE A 170 20.46 -53.62 59.24
C PHE A 170 21.71 -53.46 60.11
N GLU A 171 22.24 -52.25 60.27
CA GLU A 171 23.40 -52.00 61.15
C GLU A 171 23.12 -52.24 62.65
N TYR A 172 21.84 -52.24 63.07
CA TYR A 172 21.44 -52.40 64.48
C TYR A 172 21.17 -53.84 64.95
N ASN A 173 21.31 -54.85 64.07
CA ASN A 173 21.15 -56.25 64.47
C ASN A 173 22.48 -57.01 64.39
N PRO A 174 23.37 -56.90 65.41
CA PRO A 174 24.44 -57.86 65.56
C PRO A 174 23.83 -59.20 65.98
N ILE A 175 23.60 -60.09 65.02
CA ILE A 175 23.34 -61.50 65.31
C ILE A 175 24.63 -62.03 65.95
N PRO A 176 24.63 -62.51 67.22
CA PRO A 176 25.79 -63.16 67.78
C PRO A 176 26.07 -64.40 66.95
N SER A 177 27.24 -64.46 66.30
CA SER A 177 27.66 -65.65 65.58
C SER A 177 27.62 -66.86 66.51
N PRO A 178 27.00 -67.99 66.11
CA PRO A 178 27.18 -69.25 66.83
C PRO A 178 28.66 -69.62 66.76
N ILE A 179 29.25 -69.96 67.90
CA ILE A 179 30.60 -70.54 67.97
C ILE A 179 30.52 -71.89 67.25
N VAL A 180 30.91 -71.95 65.99
CA VAL A 180 31.04 -73.19 65.22
C VAL A 180 32.43 -73.75 65.53
N GLY A 181 32.46 -74.89 66.23
CA GLY A 181 33.67 -75.67 66.46
C GLY A 181 34.24 -76.21 65.15
N ASP A 182 35.56 -76.38 65.15
CA ASP A 182 36.37 -77.00 64.10
C ASP A 182 35.71 -78.25 63.51
N ASP A 183 35.25 -78.15 62.25
CA ASP A 183 35.07 -79.30 61.38
C ASP A 183 35.55 -78.89 59.97
N GLN A 184 36.83 -79.14 59.73
CA GLN A 184 37.46 -79.01 58.41
C GLN A 184 36.86 -80.05 57.46
N ARG A 185 35.85 -79.67 56.67
CA ARG A 185 35.52 -80.39 55.42
C ARG A 185 36.08 -79.62 54.23
N THR A 186 37.04 -80.24 53.56
CA THR A 186 37.68 -79.73 52.35
C THR A 186 36.73 -79.78 51.15
N LEU A 187 36.83 -78.77 50.27
CA LEU A 187 36.09 -78.56 49.02
C LEU A 187 36.08 -79.74 48.01
N ALA A 188 36.82 -80.81 48.28
CA ALA A 188 36.87 -82.02 47.45
C ALA A 188 35.62 -82.92 47.62
N ASP A 189 34.88 -82.81 48.73
CA ASP A 189 33.74 -83.70 49.03
C ASP A 189 32.43 -83.32 48.31
N LEU A 190 32.36 -82.14 47.67
CA LEU A 190 31.13 -81.64 47.02
C LEU A 190 30.97 -82.01 45.54
N ASN A 191 31.97 -82.65 44.91
CA ASN A 191 31.97 -82.92 43.46
C ASN A 191 31.56 -84.35 43.05
N GLN A 192 30.79 -85.06 43.88
CA GLN A 192 30.19 -86.34 43.48
C GLN A 192 28.66 -86.26 43.36
N PHE A 193 28.17 -85.61 42.30
CA PHE A 193 26.86 -85.97 41.74
C PHE A 193 26.95 -86.09 40.21
N ARG A 194 26.68 -87.32 39.75
CA ARG A 194 26.75 -87.78 38.36
C ARG A 194 25.68 -87.14 37.47
N VAL A 195 26.09 -86.97 36.22
CA VAL A 195 25.29 -86.75 35.01
C VAL A 195 24.12 -87.73 34.91
N GLY A 196 22.91 -87.18 34.79
CA GLY A 196 21.72 -87.86 34.26
C GLY A 196 21.24 -87.09 33.03
N SER A 197 21.48 -87.69 31.86
CA SER A 197 20.94 -87.29 30.57
C SER A 197 19.41 -87.35 30.61
N ASP A 198 18.73 -86.34 30.04
CA ASP A 198 17.71 -86.55 29.02
C ASP A 198 17.03 -85.22 28.62
N GLY A 199 17.11 -84.90 27.33
CA GLY A 199 15.88 -84.83 26.54
C GLY A 199 15.19 -83.48 26.31
N VAL A 200 15.42 -82.96 25.11
CA VAL A 200 14.43 -82.38 24.17
C VAL A 200 14.26 -80.86 24.11
N ILE A 201 14.55 -80.38 22.90
CA ILE A 201 14.38 -79.05 22.30
C ILE A 201 12.97 -78.93 21.71
N SER A 202 12.33 -77.77 21.84
CA SER A 202 11.36 -77.19 20.87
C SER A 202 11.17 -75.71 21.24
N ASP A 203 11.80 -74.75 20.57
CA ASP A 203 11.52 -74.14 19.25
C ASP A 203 10.29 -73.22 19.25
N PHE A 204 10.56 -71.94 18.94
CA PHE A 204 9.63 -70.81 18.90
C PHE A 204 8.95 -70.74 17.53
N GLY A 205 7.64 -70.49 17.52
CA GLY A 205 6.87 -69.99 16.38
C GLY A 205 6.04 -68.80 16.80
#